data_AF-A0A9R1KXE0-F1
#
_entry.id   AF-A0A9R1KXE0-F1
#
_cell.length_a   1.000
_cell.length_b   1.000
_cell.length_c   1.000
_cell.angle_alpha   90.00
_cell.angle_beta   90.00
_cell.angle_gamma   90.00
#
_symmetry.space_group_name_H-M   'P 1'
#
loop_
_entity.id
_entity.type
_entity.pdbx_description
1 polymer ?
#
loop_
_entity_poly.entity_id
_entity_poly.type
_entity_poly.pdbx_seq_one_letter_code
_entity_poly.pdbx_strand_id
1 'polypeptide(L)'
;MAADEDRPLKAARADETEEHRLTPDLPEDVLADVLHRVPPRWLAASRCVCRAWRDAIDAHGLLRADLLPLSFAGLFVHFNEHKYPEFFARPSSGEASHAVSGNLSFLPSTAPHAGTIWDNCDDWRDYRVEDHCNGLLLLSKNCVVNPATRQWDAFPPCPAQDCTRWNMRYSRHLVYDPMISTHYEVFMIPCLHDKGRGGGDKADRSMEESEWPPSPCKMYMFSSRILKKITFLKHE
;
A
#
# COMPACT_ATOMS: atom_id res chain seq x y z
N MET A 1 -46.23 76.19 -25.82
CA MET A 1 -45.21 76.16 -24.75
C MET A 1 -44.13 75.23 -25.24
N ALA A 2 -43.20 75.68 -26.10
CA ALA A 2 -42.07 76.59 -25.78
C ALA A 2 -41.29 76.01 -24.59
N ALA A 3 -40.22 75.25 -24.90
CA ALA A 3 -38.82 75.72 -24.81
C ALA A 3 -38.32 75.45 -23.37
N ASP A 4 -37.08 75.11 -23.05
CA ASP A 4 -35.80 75.10 -23.75
C ASP A 4 -34.82 74.40 -22.79
N GLU A 5 -33.70 73.90 -23.32
CA GLU A 5 -32.38 73.76 -22.67
C GLU A 5 -32.30 73.03 -21.30
N ASP A 6 -31.58 71.91 -21.18
CA ASP A 6 -30.12 72.01 -21.14
C ASP A 6 -29.42 70.72 -21.62
N ARG A 7 -28.44 70.92 -22.50
CA ARG A 7 -27.44 69.98 -23.01
C ARG A 7 -26.19 70.83 -23.25
N PRO A 8 -24.96 70.30 -23.44
CA PRO A 8 -24.37 68.98 -23.13
C PRO A 8 -23.00 69.11 -22.39
N LEU A 9 -22.40 68.00 -21.98
CA LEU A 9 -20.97 67.80 -22.25
C LEU A 9 -20.73 66.37 -22.76
N LYS A 10 -20.43 66.29 -24.07
CA LYS A 10 -19.81 65.14 -24.73
C LYS A 10 -18.38 64.99 -24.24
N ALA A 11 -17.95 63.76 -23.97
CA ALA A 11 -16.63 63.17 -24.27
C ALA A 11 -16.54 61.87 -23.45
N ALA A 12 -16.05 60.73 -23.92
CA ALA A 12 -15.59 60.29 -25.22
C ALA A 12 -15.77 58.76 -25.23
N ARG A 13 -15.95 58.20 -26.43
CA ARG A 13 -15.72 56.78 -26.67
C ARG A 13 -14.22 56.51 -26.56
N ALA A 14 -13.91 55.32 -26.06
CA ALA A 14 -12.66 54.58 -26.20
C ALA A 14 -11.43 55.16 -25.46
N ASP A 15 -11.08 54.47 -24.38
CA ASP A 15 -9.70 54.11 -24.04
C ASP A 15 -9.81 52.76 -23.28
N GLU A 16 -9.59 51.64 -23.95
CA GLU A 16 -8.32 50.90 -23.91
C GLU A 16 -8.10 50.30 -22.50
N THR A 17 -8.52 49.05 -22.27
CA THR A 17 -7.67 47.87 -22.52
C THR A 17 -6.30 48.02 -21.87
N GLU A 18 -6.17 47.91 -20.53
CA GLU A 18 -4.95 47.41 -19.83
C GLU A 18 -5.04 47.61 -18.30
N GLU A 19 -5.91 46.84 -17.63
CA GLU A 19 -5.56 46.33 -16.29
C GLU A 19 -5.55 44.80 -16.36
N HIS A 20 -4.75 44.30 -17.30
CA HIS A 20 -4.23 42.95 -17.29
C HIS A 20 -2.72 43.10 -17.11
N ARG A 21 -2.16 42.43 -16.09
CA ARG A 21 -0.73 42.34 -15.69
C ARG A 21 -0.38 43.39 -14.64
N LEU A 22 0.14 43.05 -13.46
CA LEU A 22 1.36 42.25 -13.27
C LEU A 22 1.36 41.59 -11.87
N THR A 23 0.74 40.43 -11.69
CA THR A 23 1.47 39.40 -10.95
C THR A 23 2.28 38.68 -12.00
N PRO A 24 3.63 38.69 -11.95
CA PRO A 24 4.38 37.80 -12.81
C PRO A 24 3.97 36.39 -12.41
N ASP A 25 3.15 35.74 -13.23
CA ASP A 25 3.00 34.29 -13.15
C ASP A 25 4.41 33.74 -13.22
N LEU A 26 4.83 33.06 -12.15
CA LEU A 26 6.16 32.48 -12.07
C LEU A 26 6.35 31.60 -13.31
N PRO A 27 7.43 31.78 -14.10
CA PRO A 27 7.68 30.95 -15.26
C PRO A 27 7.66 29.47 -14.86
N GLU A 28 7.07 28.62 -15.72
CA GLU A 28 6.88 27.20 -15.44
C GLU A 28 8.19 26.50 -15.07
N ASP A 29 9.29 26.86 -15.74
CA ASP A 29 10.64 26.35 -15.47
C ASP A 29 11.12 26.70 -14.04
N VAL A 30 10.86 27.92 -13.57
CA VAL A 30 11.27 28.37 -12.24
C VAL A 30 10.41 27.70 -11.16
N LEU A 31 9.13 27.51 -11.44
CA LEU A 31 8.24 26.73 -10.58
C LEU A 31 8.71 25.27 -10.49
N ALA A 32 9.07 24.66 -11.62
CA ALA A 32 9.60 23.30 -11.68
C ALA A 32 10.91 23.16 -10.89
N ASP A 33 11.83 24.13 -10.99
CA ASP A 33 13.09 24.15 -10.24
C ASP A 33 12.88 24.18 -8.72
N VAL A 34 11.90 24.96 -8.26
CA VAL A 34 11.53 24.99 -6.83
C VAL A 34 10.93 23.65 -6.41
N LEU A 35 10.01 23.12 -7.21
CA LEU A 35 9.32 21.86 -6.95
C LEU A 35 10.27 20.65 -7.00
N HIS A 36 11.31 20.67 -7.83
CA HIS A 36 12.33 19.63 -7.89
C HIS A 36 13.09 19.46 -6.57
N ARG A 37 13.13 20.50 -5.71
CA ARG A 37 13.78 20.44 -4.39
C ARG A 37 12.89 19.82 -3.32
N VAL A 38 11.62 19.57 -3.64
CA VAL A 38 10.63 19.05 -2.71
C VAL A 38 10.69 17.52 -2.67
N PRO A 39 10.65 16.88 -1.48
CA PRO A 39 10.60 15.42 -1.38
C PRO A 39 9.40 14.82 -2.15
N PRO A 40 9.52 13.59 -2.72
CA PRO A 40 8.49 13.03 -3.61
C PRO A 40 7.06 13.02 -3.04
N ARG A 41 6.90 12.74 -1.73
CA ARG A 41 5.59 12.76 -1.05
C ARG A 41 4.90 14.12 -1.11
N TRP A 42 5.69 15.19 -0.95
CA TRP A 42 5.20 16.56 -0.92
C TRP A 42 5.01 17.09 -2.32
N LEU A 43 5.85 16.65 -3.26
CA LEU A 43 5.67 16.90 -4.68
C LEU A 43 4.34 16.31 -5.20
N ALA A 44 3.99 15.10 -4.76
CA ALA A 44 2.70 14.49 -5.07
C ALA A 44 1.51 15.29 -4.49
N ALA A 45 1.67 15.87 -3.29
CA ALA A 45 0.66 16.75 -2.70
C ALA A 45 0.56 18.10 -3.44
N SER A 46 1.70 18.68 -3.82
CA SER A 46 1.81 19.91 -4.62
C SER A 46 1.08 19.82 -5.96
N ARG A 47 1.08 18.63 -6.58
CA ARG A 47 0.32 18.32 -7.81
C ARG A 47 -1.20 18.49 -7.66
N CYS A 48 -1.71 18.48 -6.44
CA CYS A 48 -3.14 18.64 -6.13
C CYS A 48 -3.54 20.10 -5.84
N VAL A 49 -2.59 21.03 -5.73
CA VAL A 49 -2.86 22.43 -5.32
C VAL A 49 -3.59 23.21 -6.40
N CYS A 50 -3.05 23.25 -7.63
CA CYS A 50 -3.68 23.94 -8.76
C CYS A 50 -3.22 23.34 -10.10
N ARG A 51 -3.83 23.79 -11.22
CA ARG A 51 -3.49 23.31 -12.57
C ARG A 51 -2.03 23.65 -12.95
N ALA A 52 -1.60 24.90 -12.76
CA ALA A 52 -0.25 25.34 -13.11
C ALA A 52 0.86 24.50 -12.43
N TRP A 53 0.67 24.14 -11.15
CA TRP A 53 1.62 23.30 -10.42
C TRP A 53 1.61 21.85 -10.92
N ARG A 54 0.42 21.33 -11.25
CA ARG A 54 0.30 19.99 -11.85
C ARG A 54 0.99 19.94 -13.22
N ASP A 55 0.76 20.93 -14.06
CA ASP A 55 1.30 20.99 -15.41
C ASP A 55 2.84 21.09 -15.36
N ALA A 56 3.40 21.95 -14.50
CA ALA A 56 4.84 22.04 -14.28
C ALA A 56 5.46 20.71 -13.81
N ILE A 57 4.80 20.01 -12.87
CA ILE A 57 5.27 18.71 -12.35
C ILE A 57 5.22 17.62 -13.42
N ASP A 58 4.13 17.56 -14.19
CA ASP A 58 3.89 16.52 -15.19
C ASP A 58 4.77 16.75 -16.44
N ALA A 59 4.91 17.99 -16.92
CA ALA A 59 5.73 18.36 -18.07
C ALA A 59 7.22 18.09 -17.83
N HIS A 60 7.70 18.31 -16.61
CA HIS A 60 9.10 18.09 -16.23
C HIS A 60 9.36 16.69 -15.64
N GLY A 61 8.34 15.83 -15.57
CA GLY A 61 8.49 14.45 -15.06
C GLY A 61 9.03 14.38 -13.63
N LEU A 62 8.73 15.38 -12.78
CA LEU A 62 9.32 15.48 -11.44
C LEU A 62 8.87 14.33 -10.53
N LEU A 63 7.67 13.79 -10.77
CA LEU A 63 7.23 12.55 -10.16
C LEU A 63 7.68 11.38 -11.02
N ARG A 64 8.47 10.50 -10.42
CA ARG A 64 8.86 9.20 -10.96
C ARG A 64 7.66 8.29 -11.16
N ALA A 65 6.99 8.45 -12.30
CA ALA A 65 5.88 7.59 -12.71
C ALA A 65 6.30 6.12 -12.89
N ASP A 66 7.60 5.86 -13.05
CA ASP A 66 8.25 4.54 -13.07
C ASP A 66 8.25 3.83 -11.71
N LEU A 67 8.10 4.58 -10.61
CA LEU A 67 8.09 4.02 -9.25
C LEU A 67 6.68 3.81 -8.68
N LEU A 68 5.66 4.35 -9.35
CA LEU A 68 4.27 4.12 -8.99
C LEU A 68 3.70 3.01 -9.90
N PRO A 69 2.82 2.13 -9.38
CA PRO A 69 2.10 1.21 -10.24
C PRO A 69 1.40 2.00 -11.35
N LEU A 70 1.74 1.72 -12.62
CA LEU A 70 1.17 2.38 -13.81
C LEU A 70 -0.37 2.37 -13.79
N SER A 71 -0.95 1.38 -13.10
CA SER A 71 -2.35 1.35 -12.71
C SER A 71 -2.49 0.86 -11.26
N PHE A 72 -3.27 1.59 -10.46
CA PHE A 72 -3.65 1.18 -9.12
C PHE A 72 -5.09 0.67 -9.14
N ALA A 73 -5.27 -0.64 -8.99
CA ALA A 73 -6.59 -1.27 -9.05
C ALA A 73 -7.41 -1.00 -7.78
N GLY A 74 -6.78 -0.93 -6.61
CA GLY A 74 -7.45 -0.65 -5.33
C GLY A 74 -6.61 -1.02 -4.12
N LEU A 75 -7.15 -0.75 -2.94
CA LEU A 75 -6.56 -0.98 -1.63
C LEU A 75 -7.34 -2.06 -0.88
N PHE A 76 -6.64 -3.00 -0.25
CA PHE A 76 -7.23 -3.85 0.79
C PHE A 76 -6.92 -3.28 2.17
N VAL A 77 -7.95 -3.10 2.99
CA VAL A 77 -7.81 -2.67 4.39
C VAL A 77 -8.45 -3.70 5.29
N HIS A 78 -7.67 -4.26 6.21
CA HIS A 78 -8.19 -5.19 7.21
C HIS A 78 -8.43 -4.47 8.53
N PHE A 79 -9.71 -4.20 8.83
CA PHE A 79 -10.11 -3.55 10.07
C PHE A 79 -10.15 -4.57 11.22
N ASN A 80 -9.73 -4.12 12.40
CA ASN A 80 -9.68 -4.95 13.61
C ASN A 80 -11.04 -5.49 14.06
N GLU A 81 -12.17 -5.03 13.51
CA GLU A 81 -13.54 -5.43 13.86
C GLU A 81 -14.25 -6.21 12.75
N HIS A 82 -13.56 -6.44 11.63
CA HIS A 82 -14.13 -7.06 10.43
C HIS A 82 -13.52 -8.44 10.22
N LYS A 83 -14.36 -9.42 9.87
CA LYS A 83 -13.92 -10.78 9.57
C LYS A 83 -13.09 -10.85 8.28
N TYR A 84 -13.46 -10.06 7.29
CA TYR A 84 -12.80 -9.99 5.99
C TYR A 84 -12.21 -8.60 5.76
N PRO A 85 -11.14 -8.47 4.97
CA PRO A 85 -10.68 -7.16 4.53
C PRO A 85 -11.75 -6.46 3.67
N GLU A 86 -11.69 -5.14 3.60
CA GLU A 86 -12.47 -4.34 2.67
C GLU A 86 -11.62 -3.95 1.46
N PHE A 87 -12.22 -3.93 0.27
CA PHE A 87 -11.55 -3.52 -0.95
C PHE A 87 -12.08 -2.16 -1.43
N PHE A 88 -11.19 -1.18 -1.51
CA PHE A 88 -11.48 0.17 -1.98
C PHE A 88 -10.87 0.39 -3.35
N ALA A 89 -11.71 0.66 -4.34
CA ALA A 89 -11.28 0.97 -5.69
C ALA A 89 -11.94 2.26 -6.19
N ARG A 90 -11.36 2.85 -7.23
CA ARG A 90 -12.03 3.93 -7.96
C ARG A 90 -13.31 3.38 -8.61
N PRO A 91 -14.45 4.08 -8.53
CA PRO A 91 -15.66 3.65 -9.21
C PRO A 91 -15.39 3.45 -10.70
N SER A 92 -15.59 2.24 -11.21
CA SER A 92 -15.48 1.97 -12.65
C SER A 92 -16.75 2.42 -13.34
N SER A 93 -16.63 3.19 -14.42
CA SER A 93 -17.77 3.70 -15.21
C SER A 93 -18.52 2.62 -16.02
N GLY A 94 -18.28 1.32 -15.79
CA GLY A 94 -18.84 0.23 -16.57
C GLY A 94 -19.34 -0.94 -15.72
N GLU A 95 -20.47 -1.53 -16.12
CA GLU A 95 -21.23 -2.58 -15.43
C GLU A 95 -20.59 -3.98 -15.47
N ALA A 96 -19.41 -4.15 -16.09
CA ALA A 96 -18.93 -5.47 -16.52
C ALA A 96 -17.51 -5.85 -16.06
N SER A 97 -17.18 -5.65 -14.78
CA SER A 97 -16.06 -6.38 -14.19
C SER A 97 -16.55 -7.17 -12.98
N HIS A 98 -16.14 -8.43 -12.85
CA HIS A 98 -16.23 -9.12 -11.57
C HIS A 98 -15.41 -8.29 -10.58
N ALA A 99 -16.09 -7.42 -9.84
CA ALA A 99 -15.45 -6.50 -8.94
C ALA A 99 -14.65 -7.32 -7.92
N VAL A 100 -13.33 -7.09 -7.90
CA VAL A 100 -12.46 -7.58 -6.84
C VAL A 100 -13.14 -7.21 -5.52
N SER A 101 -13.30 -8.19 -4.64
CA SER A 101 -13.99 -8.00 -3.38
C SER A 101 -13.06 -8.36 -2.23
N GLY A 102 -13.17 -7.60 -1.15
CA GLY A 102 -12.59 -7.93 0.14
C GLY A 102 -13.18 -9.18 0.79
N ASN A 103 -14.37 -9.63 0.34
CA ASN A 103 -15.06 -10.77 0.91
C ASN A 103 -14.36 -12.10 0.57
N LEU A 104 -13.85 -12.79 1.60
CA LEU A 104 -13.13 -14.06 1.48
C LEU A 104 -13.99 -15.28 1.85
N SER A 105 -15.33 -15.20 1.71
CA SER A 105 -16.27 -16.28 2.06
C SER A 105 -16.12 -17.55 1.23
N PHE A 106 -15.38 -17.51 0.11
CA PHE A 106 -15.05 -18.69 -0.69
C PHE A 106 -13.98 -19.59 -0.06
N LEU A 107 -13.32 -19.13 1.01
CA LEU A 107 -12.40 -19.94 1.78
C LEU A 107 -13.17 -20.86 2.74
N PRO A 108 -12.70 -22.10 2.97
CA PRO A 108 -13.32 -22.99 3.96
C PRO A 108 -13.23 -22.36 5.37
N SER A 109 -14.38 -21.97 5.91
CA SER A 109 -14.53 -21.51 7.29
C SER A 109 -14.87 -22.69 8.19
N THR A 110 -14.23 -22.76 9.34
CA THR A 110 -14.55 -23.72 10.41
C THR A 110 -15.79 -23.30 11.21
N ALA A 111 -16.28 -22.07 11.03
CA ALA A 111 -17.46 -21.53 11.68
C ALA A 111 -18.13 -20.46 10.77
N PRO A 112 -19.13 -20.81 9.96
CA PRO A 112 -19.78 -19.90 9.01
C PRO A 112 -20.71 -18.91 9.74
N HIS A 113 -20.14 -18.00 10.54
CA HIS A 113 -20.86 -16.87 11.09
C HIS A 113 -20.68 -15.69 10.15
N ALA A 114 -21.82 -15.15 9.69
CA ALA A 114 -21.91 -13.89 8.99
C ALA A 114 -22.09 -12.80 10.04
N GLY A 115 -21.02 -12.14 10.47
CA GLY A 115 -21.16 -11.11 11.48
C GLY A 115 -19.84 -10.66 12.05
N THR A 116 -19.83 -9.41 12.47
CA THR A 116 -18.78 -8.69 13.20
C THR A 116 -18.17 -9.50 14.34
N ILE A 117 -17.01 -9.05 14.84
CA ILE A 117 -16.20 -9.74 15.88
C ILE A 117 -16.96 -10.21 17.14
N TRP A 118 -18.09 -9.61 17.45
CA TRP A 118 -18.81 -9.84 18.70
C TRP A 118 -19.48 -11.22 18.83
N ASP A 119 -19.65 -11.98 17.74
CA ASP A 119 -20.21 -13.32 17.79
C ASP A 119 -19.10 -14.39 17.77
N ASN A 120 -18.48 -14.69 18.92
CA ASN A 120 -17.65 -15.90 19.18
C ASN A 120 -16.79 -16.41 17.98
N CYS A 121 -16.11 -15.53 17.25
CA CYS A 121 -15.50 -15.88 15.97
C CYS A 121 -14.00 -16.12 16.10
N ASP A 122 -13.55 -17.17 16.79
CA ASP A 122 -12.12 -17.54 16.86
C ASP A 122 -11.44 -17.63 15.47
N ASP A 123 -12.22 -17.81 14.40
CA ASP A 123 -11.76 -17.86 13.01
C ASP A 123 -11.39 -16.51 12.39
N TRP A 124 -11.69 -15.36 13.00
CA TRP A 124 -11.28 -14.05 12.45
C TRP A 124 -9.75 -13.95 12.27
N ARG A 125 -9.00 -14.64 13.13
CA ARG A 125 -7.53 -14.69 13.05
C ARG A 125 -7.06 -15.42 11.80
N ASP A 126 -7.81 -16.37 11.27
CA ASP A 126 -7.45 -17.11 10.05
C ASP A 126 -7.42 -16.18 8.83
N TYR A 127 -8.31 -15.19 8.79
CA TYR A 127 -8.47 -14.23 7.69
C TYR A 127 -7.55 -13.01 7.79
N ARG A 128 -6.72 -12.93 8.84
CA ARG A 128 -5.76 -11.84 8.98
C ARG A 128 -4.71 -11.89 7.88
N VAL A 129 -4.74 -10.86 7.04
CA VAL A 129 -3.69 -10.56 6.06
C VAL A 129 -2.39 -10.23 6.81
N GLU A 130 -1.35 -11.04 6.56
CA GLU A 130 0.00 -10.82 7.10
C GLU A 130 0.91 -10.11 6.10
N ASP A 131 0.71 -10.36 4.80
CA ASP A 131 1.47 -9.72 3.74
C ASP A 131 0.68 -9.70 2.42
N HIS A 132 1.17 -8.98 1.42
CA HIS A 132 0.56 -8.88 0.10
C HIS A 132 1.61 -8.58 -0.98
N CYS A 133 1.40 -9.10 -2.19
CA CYS A 133 2.28 -8.82 -3.33
C CYS A 133 1.52 -8.97 -4.66
N ASN A 134 1.55 -7.94 -5.51
CA ASN A 134 0.94 -7.93 -6.85
C ASN A 134 -0.48 -8.54 -6.93
N GLY A 135 -1.33 -8.18 -5.96
CA GLY A 135 -2.73 -8.61 -5.90
C GLY A 135 -2.99 -9.94 -5.18
N LEU A 136 -1.95 -10.65 -4.75
CA LEU A 136 -2.07 -11.82 -3.87
C LEU A 136 -2.02 -11.39 -2.41
N LEU A 137 -2.81 -12.07 -1.57
CA LEU A 137 -2.86 -11.86 -0.12
C LEU A 137 -2.33 -13.09 0.61
N LEU A 138 -1.43 -12.88 1.55
CA LEU A 138 -0.95 -13.91 2.47
C LEU A 138 -1.76 -13.85 3.76
N LEU A 139 -2.45 -14.93 4.10
CA LEU A 139 -3.26 -15.01 5.32
C LEU A 139 -2.56 -15.79 6.44
N SER A 140 -2.98 -15.50 7.66
CA SER A 140 -2.46 -16.12 8.88
C SER A 140 -2.64 -17.64 8.90
N LYS A 141 -3.69 -18.16 8.24
CA LYS A 141 -4.02 -19.59 8.07
C LYS A 141 -3.09 -20.37 7.13
N ASN A 142 -1.90 -19.85 6.84
CA ASN A 142 -0.95 -20.46 5.90
C ASN A 142 -1.56 -20.67 4.50
N CYS A 143 -2.31 -19.68 4.02
CA CYS A 143 -2.81 -19.70 2.67
C CYS A 143 -2.49 -18.41 1.94
N VAL A 144 -2.25 -18.55 0.63
CA VAL A 144 -2.15 -17.43 -0.30
C VAL A 144 -3.44 -17.39 -1.10
N VAL A 145 -4.00 -16.20 -1.23
CA VAL A 145 -5.32 -15.98 -1.80
C VAL A 145 -5.22 -15.01 -2.96
N ASN A 146 -5.92 -15.31 -4.05
CA ASN A 146 -6.17 -14.41 -5.15
C ASN A 146 -7.63 -13.94 -5.08
N PRO A 147 -7.90 -12.72 -4.58
CA PRO A 147 -9.26 -12.19 -4.47
C PRO A 147 -9.93 -11.94 -5.83
N ALA A 148 -9.15 -11.70 -6.88
CA ALA A 148 -9.67 -11.47 -8.23
C ALA A 148 -10.21 -12.75 -8.87
N THR A 149 -9.54 -13.89 -8.65
CA THR A 149 -9.97 -15.19 -9.20
C THR A 149 -10.77 -16.03 -8.20
N ARG A 150 -10.86 -15.60 -6.93
CA ARG A 150 -11.46 -16.36 -5.82
C ARG A 150 -10.83 -17.74 -5.63
N GLN A 151 -9.52 -17.81 -5.86
CA GLN A 151 -8.73 -19.02 -5.67
C GLN A 151 -7.80 -18.84 -4.48
N TRP A 152 -7.42 -19.96 -3.89
CA TRP A 152 -6.49 -20.00 -2.78
C TRP A 152 -5.69 -21.28 -2.80
N ASP A 153 -4.55 -21.24 -2.15
CA ASP A 153 -3.64 -22.37 -2.01
C ASP A 153 -3.04 -22.37 -0.60
N ALA A 154 -3.05 -23.52 0.05
CA ALA A 154 -2.51 -23.67 1.40
C ALA A 154 -1.10 -24.22 1.33
N PHE A 155 -0.23 -23.71 2.19
CA PHE A 155 1.14 -24.18 2.31
C PHE A 155 1.41 -24.77 3.69
N PRO A 156 2.42 -25.65 3.83
CA PRO A 156 2.71 -26.31 5.09
C PRO A 156 2.97 -25.32 6.24
N PRO A 157 2.68 -25.71 7.50
CA PRO A 157 3.09 -24.95 8.68
C PRO A 157 4.61 -24.79 8.72
N CYS A 158 5.07 -23.72 9.37
CA CYS A 158 6.50 -23.51 9.57
C CYS A 158 7.08 -24.71 10.35
N PRO A 159 8.11 -25.41 9.84
CA PRO A 159 8.66 -26.62 10.49
C PRO A 159 9.37 -26.37 11.83
N ALA A 160 9.52 -25.11 12.23
CA ALA A 160 10.36 -24.69 13.36
C ALA A 160 9.57 -24.09 14.53
N GLN A 161 8.26 -24.38 14.65
CA GLN A 161 7.45 -23.92 15.81
C GLN A 161 8.02 -24.39 17.17
N ASP A 162 8.91 -25.39 17.19
CA ASP A 162 9.53 -25.95 18.40
C ASP A 162 10.83 -25.27 18.90
N CYS A 163 11.24 -24.13 18.32
CA CYS A 163 12.52 -23.49 18.73
C CYS A 163 12.37 -22.69 20.04
N THR A 164 12.43 -23.39 21.18
CA THR A 164 12.34 -22.86 22.54
C THR A 164 13.53 -22.02 23.02
N ARG A 165 14.60 -21.88 22.22
CA ARG A 165 15.88 -21.34 22.72
C ARG A 165 15.93 -19.81 22.83
N TRP A 166 15.09 -19.06 22.10
CA TRP A 166 15.22 -17.59 21.98
C TRP A 166 13.91 -16.79 21.78
N ASN A 167 12.73 -17.37 22.02
CA ASN A 167 11.44 -16.77 21.59
C ASN A 167 11.44 -16.31 20.12
N MET A 168 12.16 -17.04 19.26
CA MET A 168 12.31 -16.69 17.84
C MET A 168 11.02 -17.05 17.09
N ARG A 169 10.43 -16.08 16.40
CA ARG A 169 9.28 -16.30 15.50
C ARG A 169 9.78 -16.31 14.05
N TYR A 170 8.95 -16.80 13.15
CA TYR A 170 9.15 -16.65 11.71
C TYR A 170 8.13 -15.65 11.16
N SER A 171 8.61 -14.53 10.64
CA SER A 171 7.80 -13.62 9.83
C SER A 171 7.68 -14.18 8.42
N ARG A 172 6.47 -14.15 7.88
CA ARG A 172 6.18 -14.65 6.54
C ARG A 172 6.11 -13.48 5.57
N HIS A 173 6.74 -13.62 4.41
CA HIS A 173 6.76 -12.61 3.36
C HIS A 173 6.42 -13.25 2.01
N LEU A 174 5.52 -12.62 1.27
CA LEU A 174 5.05 -13.07 -0.03
C LEU A 174 5.81 -12.35 -1.14
N VAL A 175 6.36 -13.13 -2.08
CA VAL A 175 7.01 -12.62 -3.28
C VAL A 175 6.29 -13.17 -4.49
N TYR A 176 5.79 -12.27 -5.33
CA TYR A 176 5.11 -12.63 -6.55
C TYR A 176 5.30 -11.54 -7.59
N ASP A 177 5.87 -11.90 -8.74
CA ASP A 177 5.93 -11.03 -9.90
C ASP A 177 5.38 -11.78 -11.12
N PRO A 178 4.14 -11.47 -11.57
CA PRO A 178 3.53 -12.14 -12.72
C PRO A 178 4.30 -11.94 -14.02
N MET A 179 5.15 -10.90 -14.11
CA MET A 179 5.97 -10.64 -15.30
C MET A 179 7.20 -11.54 -15.37
N ILE A 180 7.63 -12.12 -14.23
CA ILE A 180 8.80 -12.99 -14.14
C ILE A 180 8.39 -14.47 -14.04
N SER A 181 7.34 -14.77 -13.25
CA SER A 181 6.92 -16.14 -12.97
C SER A 181 5.43 -16.22 -12.66
N THR A 182 4.78 -17.27 -13.13
CA THR A 182 3.38 -17.60 -12.76
C THR A 182 3.25 -18.15 -11.33
N HIS A 183 4.35 -18.27 -10.60
CA HIS A 183 4.41 -18.88 -9.28
C HIS A 183 4.87 -17.87 -8.24
N TYR A 184 4.15 -17.83 -7.13
CA TYR A 184 4.54 -17.08 -5.95
C TYR A 184 5.44 -17.93 -5.03
N GLU A 185 6.19 -17.22 -4.19
CA GLU A 185 7.05 -17.77 -3.14
C GLU A 185 6.73 -17.12 -1.80
N VAL A 186 6.75 -17.90 -0.72
CA VAL A 186 6.56 -17.44 0.66
C VAL A 186 7.83 -17.73 1.45
N PHE A 187 8.47 -16.68 1.92
CA PHE A 187 9.67 -16.74 2.75
C PHE A 187 9.29 -16.66 4.23
N MET A 188 9.73 -17.64 5.01
CA MET A 188 9.66 -17.64 6.46
C MET A 188 11.02 -17.27 7.00
N ILE A 189 11.15 -16.00 7.40
CA ILE A 189 12.40 -15.40 7.87
C ILE A 189 12.38 -15.33 9.40
N PRO A 190 13.42 -15.81 10.10
CA PRO A 190 13.51 -15.66 11.54
C PRO A 190 13.43 -14.18 11.96
N CYS A 191 12.64 -13.90 12.99
CA CYS A 191 12.50 -12.59 13.60
C CYS A 191 12.43 -12.71 15.12
N LEU A 192 12.84 -11.65 15.81
CA LEU A 192 12.70 -11.56 17.25
C LEU A 192 11.29 -11.13 17.61
N HIS A 193 10.75 -11.69 18.70
CA HIS A 193 9.49 -11.23 19.23
C HIS A 193 9.66 -9.81 19.77
N ASP A 194 8.98 -8.83 19.16
CA ASP A 194 8.89 -7.50 19.75
C ASP A 194 8.04 -7.61 21.02
N LYS A 195 8.64 -7.39 22.19
CA LYS A 195 7.86 -7.27 23.42
C LYS A 195 7.18 -5.91 23.35
N GLY A 196 5.90 -5.89 22.95
CA GLY A 196 5.10 -4.66 23.00
C GLY A 196 5.23 -3.96 24.37
N ARG A 197 5.05 -2.62 24.37
CA ARG A 197 5.29 -1.65 25.47
C ARG A 197 4.76 -1.98 26.90
N GLY A 198 4.17 -3.14 27.15
CA GLY A 198 3.69 -3.57 28.47
C GLY A 198 4.32 -4.85 29.04
N GLY A 199 5.24 -5.51 28.33
CA GLY A 199 5.87 -6.76 28.78
C GLY A 199 7.18 -6.51 29.52
N GLY A 200 7.18 -6.75 30.84
CA GLY A 200 8.29 -6.55 31.78
C GLY A 200 9.71 -6.68 31.21
N ASP A 201 10.48 -5.66 31.54
CA ASP A 201 11.82 -5.28 31.10
C ASP A 201 12.92 -6.27 31.55
N LYS A 202 12.88 -7.48 30.99
CA LYS A 202 14.06 -8.32 30.89
C LYS A 202 14.24 -8.70 29.43
N ALA A 203 15.04 -7.91 28.73
CA ALA A 203 15.81 -8.43 27.62
C ALA A 203 16.48 -9.72 28.11
N ASP A 204 16.30 -10.80 27.37
CA ASP A 204 17.00 -12.03 27.68
C ASP A 204 18.50 -11.72 27.56
N ARG A 205 19.25 -11.76 28.67
CA ARG A 205 20.69 -11.45 28.71
C ARG A 205 21.48 -12.26 27.69
N SER A 206 21.01 -13.47 27.39
CA SER A 206 21.60 -14.34 26.39
C SER A 206 21.41 -13.84 24.95
N MET A 207 20.40 -13.01 24.70
CA MET A 207 20.13 -12.37 23.40
C MET A 207 21.02 -11.14 23.15
N GLU A 208 21.33 -10.36 24.20
CA GLU A 208 22.27 -9.22 24.09
C GLU A 208 23.71 -9.69 23.79
N GLU A 209 24.08 -10.86 24.30
CA GLU A 209 25.40 -11.48 24.08
C GLU A 209 25.50 -12.25 22.76
N SER A 210 24.38 -12.45 22.05
CA SER A 210 24.34 -13.23 20.80
C SER A 210 24.41 -12.33 19.57
N GLU A 211 25.22 -12.73 18.60
CA GLU A 211 25.28 -12.05 17.31
C GLU A 211 24.06 -12.41 16.45
N TRP A 212 23.43 -11.41 15.81
CA TRP A 212 22.30 -11.60 14.88
C TRP A 212 22.76 -11.32 13.44
N PRO A 213 22.57 -12.20 12.44
CA PRO A 213 22.40 -13.65 12.38
C PRO A 213 22.58 -14.63 13.53
N PRO A 214 21.58 -15.35 14.11
CA PRO A 214 21.95 -16.61 14.75
C PRO A 214 22.60 -17.52 13.69
N SER A 215 23.80 -18.03 13.95
CA SER A 215 24.49 -18.97 13.06
C SER A 215 24.37 -20.39 13.62
N PRO A 216 23.83 -21.37 12.86
CA PRO A 216 23.29 -21.25 11.50
C PRO A 216 21.91 -20.56 11.46
N CYS A 217 21.71 -19.68 10.47
CA CYS A 217 20.42 -19.02 10.24
C CYS A 217 19.59 -19.87 9.29
N LYS A 218 18.51 -20.46 9.79
CA LYS A 218 17.61 -21.33 9.03
C LYS A 218 16.41 -20.55 8.56
N MET A 219 16.24 -20.46 7.24
CA MET A 219 15.09 -19.87 6.56
C MET A 219 14.30 -20.96 5.84
N TYR A 220 12.98 -20.81 5.76
CA TYR A 220 12.14 -21.72 5.00
C TYR A 220 11.49 -20.99 3.84
N MET A 221 11.35 -21.68 2.72
CA MET A 221 10.75 -21.13 1.51
C MET A 221 9.74 -22.11 0.96
N PHE A 222 8.51 -21.65 0.81
CA PHE A 222 7.50 -22.36 0.05
C PHE A 222 7.39 -21.70 -1.32
N SER A 223 7.46 -22.49 -2.38
CA SER A 223 7.04 -22.07 -3.72
C SER A 223 5.77 -22.82 -4.07
N SER A 224 4.84 -22.18 -4.76
CA SER A 224 3.69 -22.87 -5.36
C SER A 224 4.08 -24.00 -6.34
N ARG A 225 5.37 -24.13 -6.68
CA ARG A 225 5.92 -25.32 -7.36
C ARG A 225 6.42 -26.40 -6.39
N ILE A 226 7.19 -26.01 -5.36
CA ILE A 226 8.02 -26.90 -4.53
C ILE A 226 8.30 -26.26 -3.15
N LEU A 227 8.32 -27.04 -2.07
CA LEU A 227 8.84 -26.60 -0.76
C LEU A 227 10.36 -26.79 -0.64
N LYS A 228 11.10 -25.79 -0.15
CA LYS A 228 12.55 -25.84 0.06
C LYS A 228 12.98 -25.29 1.43
N LYS A 229 14.01 -25.89 2.02
CA LYS A 229 14.68 -25.39 3.23
C LYS A 229 16.02 -24.78 2.84
N ILE A 230 16.31 -23.58 3.33
CA ILE A 230 17.56 -22.86 3.04
C ILE A 230 18.29 -22.63 4.37
N THR A 231 19.59 -22.94 4.42
CA THR A 231 20.42 -22.72 5.61
C THR A 231 21.59 -21.83 5.23
N PHE A 232 21.76 -20.73 5.95
CA PHE A 232 22.89 -19.83 5.80
C PHE A 232 23.86 -20.03 6.96
N LEU A 233 25.14 -20.10 6.63
CA LEU A 233 26.24 -20.08 7.59
C LEU A 233 26.90 -18.72 7.48
N LYS A 234 27.20 -18.12 8.64
CA LYS A 234 28.02 -16.92 8.66
C LYS A 234 29.46 -17.33 8.31
N HIS A 235 30.06 -16.66 7.31
CA HIS A 235 31.49 -16.73 7.09
C HIS A 235 32.16 -15.78 8.10
N GLU A 236 33.07 -16.32 8.91
CA GLU A 236 33.94 -15.56 9.82
C GLU A 236 35.04 -14.83 9.05
#